data_AF-A0A936IS88-F1
#
_entry.id   AF-A0A936IS88-F1
#
_cell.length_a   1.000
_cell.length_b   1.000
_cell.length_c   1.000
_cell.angle_alpha   90.00
_cell.angle_beta   90.00
_cell.angle_gamma   90.00
#
_symmetry.space_group_name_H-M   'P 1'
#
loop_
_entity.id
_entity.type
_entity.pdbx_description
1 polymer ?
#
loop_
_entity_poly.entity_id
_entity_poly.type
_entity_poly.pdbx_seq_one_letter_code
_entity_poly.pdbx_strand_id
1 'polypeptide(L)'
;MPRNTHAALAKVQQGVEIVIEQDNRPVAMVKQPKPVGRMISEIVADLKARGSNAVMDDDFARDIEEGIKAQRQPWTPPSWEECSTPACSSPPSDAN
;
A
#
# COMPACT_ATOMS: atom_id res chain seq x y z
N MET A 1 -7.33 -21.54 -27.65
CA MET A 1 -8.12 -20.30 -27.46
C MET A 1 -7.28 -19.30 -26.67
N PRO A 2 -6.92 -18.13 -27.23
CA PRO A 2 -6.19 -17.12 -26.47
C PRO A 2 -7.07 -16.61 -25.32
N ARG A 3 -6.60 -16.73 -24.08
CA ARG A 3 -7.30 -16.19 -22.90
C ARG A 3 -7.03 -14.69 -22.82
N ASN A 4 -8.08 -13.87 -22.86
CA ASN A 4 -7.99 -12.41 -22.80
C ASN A 4 -7.75 -11.95 -21.34
N THR A 5 -6.49 -11.73 -20.99
CA THR A 5 -6.08 -11.24 -19.66
C THR A 5 -6.63 -9.85 -19.35
N HIS A 6 -6.76 -8.98 -20.35
CA HIS A 6 -7.27 -7.62 -20.18
C HIS A 6 -8.74 -7.63 -19.70
N ALA A 7 -9.57 -8.51 -20.27
CA ALA A 7 -10.96 -8.68 -19.84
C ALA A 7 -11.07 -9.23 -18.41
N ALA A 8 -10.14 -10.11 -18.01
CA ALA A 8 -10.09 -10.62 -16.64
C ALA A 8 -9.70 -9.50 -15.65
N LEU A 9 -8.67 -8.72 -15.98
CA LEU A 9 -8.23 -7.59 -15.15
C LEU A 9 -9.28 -6.49 -15.04
N ALA A 10 -10.06 -6.22 -16.10
CA ALA A 10 -11.17 -5.26 -16.05
C ALA A 10 -12.24 -5.68 -15.03
N LYS A 11 -12.53 -6.98 -14.90
CA LYS A 11 -13.45 -7.50 -13.87
C LYS A 11 -12.85 -7.36 -12.47
N VAL A 12 -11.55 -7.62 -12.32
CA VAL A 12 -10.85 -7.38 -11.05
C VAL A 12 -10.95 -5.92 -10.66
N GLN A 13 -10.77 -4.98 -11.58
CA GLN A 13 -10.92 -3.55 -11.31
C GLN A 13 -12.34 -3.13 -10.90
N GLN A 14 -13.36 -3.92 -11.25
CA GLN A 14 -14.75 -3.76 -10.81
C GLN A 14 -15.05 -4.43 -9.46
N GLY A 15 -14.02 -5.00 -8.80
CA GLY A 15 -14.15 -5.66 -7.50
C GLY A 15 -14.44 -7.16 -7.58
N VAL A 16 -14.39 -7.78 -8.76
CA VAL A 16 -14.60 -9.22 -8.91
C VAL A 16 -13.33 -9.99 -8.56
N GLU A 17 -13.44 -10.96 -7.65
CA GLU A 17 -12.37 -11.89 -7.35
C GLU A 17 -12.35 -13.03 -8.39
N ILE A 18 -11.18 -13.31 -8.97
CA ILE A 18 -10.99 -14.35 -9.99
C ILE A 18 -10.14 -15.47 -9.40
N VAL A 19 -10.69 -16.68 -9.39
CA VAL A 19 -9.92 -17.90 -9.07
C VAL A 19 -9.34 -18.47 -10.36
N ILE A 20 -8.03 -18.70 -10.37
CA ILE A 20 -7.31 -19.36 -11.46
C ILE A 20 -7.23 -20.84 -11.11
N GLU A 21 -7.74 -21.69 -12.00
CA GLU A 21 -7.74 -23.14 -11.83
C GLU A 21 -6.83 -23.83 -12.86
N GLN A 22 -6.21 -24.92 -12.41
CA GLN A 22 -5.48 -25.89 -13.22
C GLN A 22 -5.95 -27.29 -12.80
N ASP A 23 -6.37 -28.12 -13.77
CA ASP A 23 -6.87 -29.48 -13.52
C ASP A 23 -8.02 -29.56 -12.49
N ASN A 24 -8.96 -28.63 -12.60
CA ASN A 24 -10.09 -28.44 -11.66
C ASN A 24 -9.64 -28.19 -10.20
N ARG A 25 -8.43 -27.66 -10.01
CA ARG A 25 -7.89 -27.27 -8.71
C ARG A 25 -7.55 -25.78 -8.71
N PRO A 26 -7.96 -25.01 -7.70
CA PRO A 26 -7.55 -23.62 -7.57
C PRO A 26 -6.06 -23.52 -7.30
N VAL A 27 -5.34 -22.74 -8.12
CA VAL A 27 -3.88 -22.52 -8.00
C VAL A 27 -3.53 -21.09 -7.62
N ALA A 28 -4.40 -20.13 -7.91
CA ALA A 28 -4.20 -18.74 -7.52
C ALA A 28 -5.55 -17.99 -7.44
N MET A 29 -5.54 -16.86 -6.74
CA MET A 29 -6.67 -15.93 -6.68
C MET A 29 -6.17 -14.52 -6.99
N VAL A 30 -6.85 -13.84 -7.89
CA VAL A 30 -6.57 -12.45 -8.26
C VAL A 30 -7.74 -11.60 -7.79
N LYS A 31 -7.45 -10.58 -6.99
CA LYS A 31 -8.44 -9.63 -6.46
C LYS A 31 -7.82 -8.25 -6.39
N GLN A 32 -8.66 -7.22 -6.19
CA GLN A 32 -8.13 -5.89 -5.96
C GLN A 32 -7.24 -5.87 -4.71
N PRO A 33 -6.11 -5.16 -4.76
CA PRO A 33 -5.32 -4.94 -3.55
C PRO A 33 -6.21 -4.22 -2.54
N LYS A 34 -6.40 -4.84 -1.38
CA LYS A 34 -6.95 -4.13 -0.22
C LYS A 34 -5.83 -3.24 0.30
N PRO A 35 -6.04 -1.92 0.45
CA PRO A 35 -5.08 -1.06 1.12
C PRO A 35 -4.73 -1.68 2.47
N VAL A 36 -3.45 -2.00 2.68
CA VAL A 36 -2.98 -2.51 3.96
C VAL A 36 -2.70 -1.29 4.83
N GLY A 37 -3.61 -1.00 5.75
CA GLY A 37 -3.51 0.14 6.67
C GLY A 37 -4.78 0.98 6.70
N ARG A 38 -4.91 1.82 7.74
CA ARG A 38 -5.95 2.86 7.81
C ARG A 38 -5.58 3.98 6.87
N MET A 39 -6.56 4.53 6.16
CA MET A 39 -6.30 5.70 5.33
C MET A 39 -5.93 6.87 6.26
N ILE A 40 -4.96 7.69 5.84
CA ILE A 40 -4.62 8.92 6.59
C ILE A 40 -5.87 9.79 6.77
N SER A 41 -6.77 9.82 5.78
CA SER A 41 -8.07 10.49 5.86
C SER A 41 -8.95 9.97 7.00
N GLU A 42 -9.00 8.66 7.23
CA GLU A 42 -9.74 8.05 8.34
C GLU A 42 -9.14 8.46 9.68
N ILE A 43 -7.80 8.42 9.79
CA ILE A 43 -7.11 8.84 11.01
C ILE A 43 -7.36 10.33 11.29
N VAL A 44 -7.29 11.19 10.26
CA VAL A 44 -7.58 12.62 10.38
C VAL A 44 -9.04 12.85 10.79
N ALA A 45 -9.99 12.10 10.23
CA ALA A 45 -11.39 12.17 10.61
C ALA A 45 -11.61 11.75 12.07
N ASP A 46 -10.99 10.64 12.49
CA ASP A 46 -11.02 10.16 13.88
C ASP A 46 -10.44 11.21 14.86
N LEU A 47 -9.31 11.83 14.51
CA LEU A 47 -8.69 12.86 15.34
C LEU A 47 -9.56 14.11 15.45
N LYS A 48 -10.18 14.55 14.35
CA LYS A 48 -11.15 15.66 14.36
C LYS A 48 -12.35 15.35 15.23
N ALA A 49 -12.91 14.14 15.13
CA ALA A 49 -14.03 13.70 15.95
C ALA A 49 -13.68 13.67 17.45
N ARG A 50 -12.42 13.40 17.79
CA ARG A 50 -11.90 13.45 19.17
C ARG A 50 -11.56 14.87 19.65
N GLY A 51 -11.81 15.90 18.83
CA GLY A 51 -11.55 17.30 19.19
C GLY A 51 -10.08 17.71 19.07
N SER A 52 -9.29 17.04 18.23
CA SER A 52 -7.91 17.45 17.97
C SER A 52 -7.86 18.88 17.41
N ASN A 53 -6.99 19.69 17.99
CA ASN A 53 -6.70 21.07 17.58
C ASN A 53 -5.38 21.18 16.80
N ALA A 54 -4.81 20.05 16.35
CA ALA A 54 -3.59 20.06 15.57
C ALA A 54 -3.83 20.83 14.25
N VAL A 55 -3.08 21.91 14.06
CA VAL A 55 -3.07 22.73 12.84
C VAL A 55 -1.66 22.66 12.27
N MET A 56 -1.57 22.59 10.94
CA MET A 56 -0.29 22.73 10.24
C MET A 56 0.10 24.21 10.29
N ASP A 57 1.17 24.54 11.00
CA ASP A 57 1.71 25.89 10.98
C ASP A 57 2.49 26.17 9.68
N ASP A 58 2.61 27.46 9.35
CA ASP A 58 3.20 27.91 8.09
C ASP A 58 4.69 27.55 7.99
N ASP A 59 5.40 27.51 9.11
CA ASP A 59 6.81 27.13 9.15
C ASP A 59 6.98 25.64 8.83
N PHE A 60 6.18 24.77 9.46
CA PHE A 60 6.16 23.35 9.14
C PHE A 60 5.78 23.09 7.67
N ALA A 61 4.79 23.82 7.13
CA ALA A 61 4.41 23.69 5.72
C ALA A 61 5.57 24.04 4.76
N ARG A 62 6.31 25.10 5.08
CA ARG A 62 7.51 25.52 4.32
C ARG A 62 8.63 24.48 4.41
N ASP A 63 8.91 23.95 5.60
CA ASP A 63 9.95 22.92 5.79
C ASP A 63 9.66 21.66 4.96
N ILE A 64 8.40 21.25 4.87
CA ILE A 64 7.97 20.13 4.04
C ILE A 64 8.18 20.44 2.54
N GLU A 65 7.82 21.64 2.09
CA GLU A 65 8.04 22.05 0.69
C GLU A 65 9.53 22.06 0.33
N GLU A 66 10.37 22.63 1.20
CA GLU A 66 11.82 22.64 1.03
C GLU A 66 12.40 21.22 1.02
N GLY A 67 11.96 20.36 1.94
CA GLY A 67 12.35 18.96 1.99
C GLY A 67 11.98 18.19 0.72
N ILE A 68 10.76 18.36 0.22
CA ILE A 68 10.31 17.76 -1.04
C ILE A 68 11.16 18.27 -2.20
N LYS A 69 11.43 19.58 -2.27
CA LYS A 69 12.24 20.17 -3.34
C LYS A 69 13.68 19.63 -3.31
N ALA A 70 14.26 19.47 -2.12
CA ALA A 70 15.63 19.00 -1.94
C ALA A 70 15.78 17.49 -2.18
N GLN A 71 14.76 16.69 -1.85
CA GLN A 71 14.85 15.22 -1.79
C GLN A 71 13.98 14.49 -2.82
N ARG A 72 13.51 15.18 -3.87
CA ARG A 72 12.63 14.61 -4.93
C ARG A 72 13.29 13.57 -5.85
N GLN A 73 14.42 13.00 -5.43
CA GLN A 73 15.10 11.94 -6.14
C GLN A 73 14.32 10.62 -6.05
N PRO A 74 14.48 9.69 -7.02
CA PRO A 74 13.86 8.38 -6.95
C PRO A 74 14.18 7.68 -5.62
N TRP A 75 13.15 7.22 -4.92
CA TRP A 75 13.32 6.42 -3.71
C TRP A 75 13.77 5.01 -4.10
N THR A 76 14.95 4.61 -3.63
CA THR A 76 15.42 3.23 -3.70
C THR A 76 15.10 2.58 -2.36
N PRO A 77 14.00 1.81 -2.26
CA PRO A 77 13.58 1.26 -0.99
C PRO A 77 14.63 0.30 -0.42
N PRO A 78 14.82 0.28 0.91
CA PRO A 78 15.63 -0.74 1.54
C PRO A 78 14.98 -2.13 1.40
N SER A 79 15.78 -3.18 1.50
CA SER A 79 15.38 -4.58 1.22
C SER A 79 14.20 -5.10 2.04
N TRP A 80 13.85 -4.45 3.15
CA TRP A 80 12.71 -4.82 4.00
C TRP A 80 11.37 -4.22 3.54
N GLU A 81 11.34 -3.30 2.58
CA GLU A 81 10.10 -2.76 1.98
C GLU A 81 9.66 -3.49 0.71
N GLU A 82 10.57 -4.18 0.01
CA GLU A 82 10.25 -4.94 -1.22
C GLU A 82 9.55 -6.28 -0.96
N CYS A 83 9.54 -6.73 0.30
CA CYS A 83 9.13 -8.09 0.64
C CYS A 83 7.60 -8.20 0.78
N SER A 84 6.92 -8.53 -0.32
CA SER A 84 5.47 -8.84 -0.35
C SER A 84 5.11 -10.21 0.24
N THR A 85 6.06 -10.92 0.87
CA THR A 85 5.82 -12.23 1.49
C THR A 85 5.84 -12.14 3.02
N PRO A 86 4.97 -12.89 3.72
CA PRO A 86 4.85 -12.83 5.19
C PRO A 86 6.05 -13.42 5.95
N ALA A 87 7.11 -13.87 5.26
CA ALA A 87 8.30 -14.47 5.89
C ALA A 87 9.35 -13.43 6.34
N CYS A 88 9.26 -12.17 5.89
CA CYS A 88 10.24 -11.13 6.20
C CYS A 88 10.03 -10.40 7.53
N SER A 89 9.03 -10.74 8.33
CA SER A 89 8.67 -10.00 9.55
C SER A 89 9.57 -10.25 10.76
N SER A 90 10.64 -11.04 10.63
CA SER A 90 11.55 -11.29 11.75
C SER A 90 12.68 -10.25 11.78
N PRO A 91 12.88 -9.51 12.89
CA PRO A 91 14.08 -8.69 13.04
C PRO A 91 15.33 -9.60 13.04
N PRO A 92 16.48 -9.12 12.53
CA PRO A 92 17.72 -9.90 12.56
C PRO A 92 18.12 -10.19 14.01
N SER A 93 18.49 -11.45 14.27
CA SER A 93 18.79 -12.02 15.58
C SER A 93 20.02 -11.43 16.30
N ASP A 94 20.69 -10.45 15.71
CA ASP A 94 22.00 -9.94 16.16
C ASP A 94 21.91 -8.51 16.71
N ALA A 95 20.90 -8.24 17.54
CA ALA A 95 20.88 -7.06 18.39
C ALA A 95 20.83 -7.48 19.87
N ASN A 96 22.01 -7.75 20.43
CA ASN A 96 22.29 -7.59 21.85
C ASN A 96 23.33 -6.48 21.98
#